data_AF-A0AA43W5N7-F1
#
_entry.id   AF-A0AA43W5N7-F1
#
_cell.length_a   1.000
_cell.length_b   1.000
_cell.length_c   1.000
_cell.angle_alpha   90.00
_cell.angle_beta   90.00
_cell.angle_gamma   90.00
#
_symmetry.space_group_name_H-M   'P 1'
#
loop_
_entity.id
_entity.type
_entity.pdbx_description
1 polymer ?
#
loop_
_entity_poly.entity_id
_entity_poly.type
_entity_poly.pdbx_seq_one_letter_code
_entity_poly.pdbx_strand_id
1 'polypeptide(L)' 'MGKILIIDDEKQMLALLSRILELEGYEVYRAATCKAGLR' A
#
# COMPACT_ATOMS: atom_id res chain seq x y z
N MET A 1 -9.82 10.33 -7.72
CA MET A 1 -9.28 9.78 -6.47
C MET A 1 -7.76 9.79 -6.53
N GLY A 2 -7.08 9.93 -5.39
CA GLY A 2 -5.61 9.97 -5.35
C GLY A 2 -4.97 8.59 -5.48
N LYS A 3 -3.67 8.58 -5.75
CA LYS A 3 -2.81 7.40 -5.69
C LYS A 3 -2.09 7.37 -4.35
N ILE A 4 -1.99 6.20 -3.73
CA ILE A 4 -1.31 6.00 -2.43
C ILE A 4 -0.26 4.92 -2.58
N LEU A 5 0.96 5.17 -2.08
CA LEU A 5 1.99 4.14 -1.90
C LEU A 5 2.11 3.83 -0.41
N ILE A 6 1.97 2.56 -0.05
CA ILE A 6 2.17 2.07 1.31
C ILE A 6 3.46 1.25 1.34
N ILE A 7 4.36 1.59 2.26
CA ILE A 7 5.60 0.86 2.49
C ILE A 7 5.60 0.37 3.93
N ASP A 8 5.55 -0.94 4.10
CA ASP A 8 5.51 -1.60 5.40
C ASP A 8 6.10 -3.02 5.25
N ASP A 9 7.03 -3.40 6.13
CA ASP A 9 7.69 -4.71 6.09
C ASP A 9 6.84 -5.83 6.71
N GLU A 10 5.78 -5.47 7.44
CA GLU A 10 4.80 -6.40 7.98
C GLU A 10 3.69 -6.70 6.95
N LYS A 11 3.77 -7.87 6.32
CA LYS A 11 2.86 -8.27 5.23
C LYS A 11 1.37 -8.25 5.60
N GLN A 12 1.03 -8.60 6.84
CA GLN A 12 -0.37 -8.65 7.29
C GLN A 12 -0.97 -7.25 7.38
N MET A 13 -0.22 -6.31 7.97
CA MET A 13 -0.60 -4.90 8.06
C MET A 13 -0.71 -4.26 6.68
N LEU A 14 0.29 -4.48 5.81
CA LEU A 14 0.28 -3.98 4.44
C LEU A 14 -0.95 -4.44 3.66
N ALA A 15 -1.36 -5.70 3.81
CA ALA A 15 -2.55 -6.25 3.16
C ALA A 15 -3.85 -5.64 3.71
N LEU A 16 -3.98 -5.51 5.02
CA LEU A 16 -5.17 -4.97 5.68
C LEU A 16 -5.39 -3.49 5.31
N LEU A 17 -4.35 -2.66 5.47
CA LEU A 17 -4.39 -1.23 5.15
C LEU A 17 -4.72 -0.99 3.68
N SER A 18 -4.09 -1.74 2.78
CA SER A 18 -4.38 -1.60 1.36
C SER A 18 -5.83 -1.97 1.03
N ARG A 19 -6.39 -2.99 1.68
CA ARG A 19 -7.79 -3.38 1.46
C ARG A 19 -8.76 -2.27 1.88
N ILE A 20 -8.50 -1.62 3.01
CA ILE A 20 -9.33 -0.52 3.51
C ILE A 20 -9.29 0.66 2.52
N LEU A 21 -8.09 1.07 2.10
CA LEU A 21 -7.92 2.20 1.18
C LEU A 21 -8.50 1.92 -0.22
N GLU A 22 -8.40 0.70 -0.72
CA GLU A 22 -9.04 0.29 -1.97
C GLU A 22 -10.58 0.34 -1.87
N LEU A 23 -11.15 -0.04 -0.72
CA LEU A 23 -12.60 0.05 -0.48
C LEU A 23 -13.09 1.51 -0.43
N GLU A 24 -12.27 2.42 0.06
CA GLU A 24 -12.50 3.88 0.00
C GLU A 24 -12.29 4.47 -1.42
N GLY A 25 -11.90 3.63 -2.39
CA GLY A 25 -11.79 3.99 -3.81
C GLY A 25 -10.43 4.53 -4.24
N TYR A 26 -9.40 4.45 -3.38
CA TYR A 26 -8.03 4.83 -3.74
C TYR A 26 -7.35 3.77 -4.61
N GLU A 27 -6.46 4.22 -5.50
CA GLU A 27 -5.54 3.34 -6.21
C GLU A 27 -4.29 3.14 -5.34
N VAL A 28 -4.08 1.92 -4.86
CA VAL A 28 -3.05 1.61 -3.86
C VAL A 28 -1.90 0.81 -4.47
N TYR A 29 -0.69 1.33 -4.30
CA TYR A 29 0.58 0.67 -4.58
C TYR A 29 1.19 0.19 -3.26
N ARG A 30 1.80 -0.99 -3.26
CA ARG A 30 2.30 -1.65 -2.05
C ARG A 30 3.74 -2.04 -2.23
N ALA A 31 4.57 -1.84 -1.21
CA ALA A 31 5.95 -2.30 -1.20
C ALA A 31 6.34 -2.81 0.20
N ALA A 32 7.08 -3.91 0.25
CA ALA A 32 7.58 -4.47 1.51
C ALA A 32 8.88 -3.81 2.00
N THR A 33 9.49 -2.94 1.18
CA THR A 33 10.74 -2.23 1.50
C THR A 33 10.79 -0.91 0.76
N CYS A 34 11.55 0.07 1.27
CA CYS A 34 11.76 1.34 0.58
C CYS A 34 12.34 1.14 -0.82
N LYS A 35 13.27 0.19 -0.99
CA LYS A 35 13.85 -0.12 -2.31
C LYS A 35 12.80 -0.61 -3.31
N ALA A 36 11.82 -1.39 -2.88
CA ALA A 36 10.73 -1.83 -3.73
C ALA A 36 9.75 -0.70 -4.08
N GLY A 37 9.56 0.27 -3.17
CA GLY A 37 8.68 1.42 -3.37
C GLY A 37 9.24 2.56 -4.24
N LEU A 38 10.53 2.50 -4.60
CA LEU A 38 11.17 3.47 -5.51
C LEU A 38 10.90 3.19 -7.01
N ARG A 39 10.14 2.14 -7.32
CA ARG A 39 9.83 1.73 -8.71
C ARG A 39 8.58 2.39 -9.25
#